data_AF-A0AAX2AL28-F1
#
_entry.id   AF-A0AAX2AL28-F1
#
_cell.length_a   1.000
_cell.length_b   1.000
_cell.length_c   1.000
_cell.angle_alpha   90.00
_cell.angle_beta   90.00
_cell.angle_gamma   90.00
#
_symmetry.space_group_name_H-M   'P 1'
#
loop_
_entity.id
_entity.type
_entity.pdbx_description
1 polymer ?
#
loop_
_entity_poly.entity_id
_entity_poly.type
_entity_poly.pdbx_seq_one_letter_code
_entity_poly.pdbx_strand_id
1 'polypeptide(L)'
;MILHGITIDFDDRRTCGLLPDLCLEWDEKYDELEDNQNLIDYWDNNLKKVLEKTNKIVSGNLGSKAIVYSAQEEAIDAIKEAFKELELSTLDYTSIIKCDRCLFYDYLDENFIPPK
;
A
#
# COMPACT_ATOMS: atom_id res chain seq x y z
N MET A 1 -14.83 10.93 0.47
CA MET A 1 -13.82 11.68 -0.32
C MET A 1 -12.99 10.67 -1.07
N ILE A 2 -12.80 10.84 -2.38
CA ILE A 2 -12.11 9.84 -3.19
C ILE A 2 -10.60 10.04 -3.13
N LEU A 3 -9.89 8.97 -2.79
CA LEU A 3 -8.43 8.89 -2.85
C LEU A 3 -7.99 8.03 -4.03
N HIS A 4 -6.78 8.27 -4.52
CA HIS A 4 -6.14 7.51 -5.59
C HIS A 4 -4.82 6.93 -5.07
N GLY A 5 -4.52 5.69 -5.43
CA GLY A 5 -3.38 4.99 -4.87
C GLY A 5 -3.34 3.51 -5.18
N ILE A 6 -2.59 2.78 -4.35
CA ILE A 6 -2.31 1.34 -4.52
C ILE A 6 -2.75 0.58 -3.29
N THR A 7 -3.32 -0.60 -3.52
CA THR A 7 -3.51 -1.65 -2.52
C THR A 7 -2.77 -2.90 -2.98
N ILE A 8 -1.99 -3.52 -2.10
CA ILE A 8 -1.51 -4.89 -2.25
C ILE A 8 -2.20 -5.75 -1.19
N ASP A 9 -2.75 -6.88 -1.61
CA ASP A 9 -3.35 -7.86 -0.71
C ASP A 9 -2.39 -9.05 -0.59
N PHE A 10 -1.80 -9.21 0.59
CA PHE A 10 -0.83 -10.26 0.90
C PHE A 10 -1.48 -11.63 1.16
N ASP A 11 -2.81 -11.71 1.20
CA ASP A 11 -3.53 -12.99 1.23
C ASP A 11 -4.05 -13.40 -0.16
N ASP A 12 -4.00 -12.49 -1.14
CA ASP A 12 -4.56 -12.72 -2.46
C ASP A 12 -3.46 -13.03 -3.48
N ARG A 13 -3.33 -14.31 -3.83
CA ARG A 13 -2.42 -14.77 -4.90
C ARG A 13 -2.61 -14.08 -6.26
N ARG A 14 -3.75 -13.42 -6.51
CA ARG A 14 -3.92 -12.58 -7.71
C ARG A 14 -2.94 -11.41 -7.74
N THR A 15 -2.39 -10.98 -6.60
CA THR A 15 -1.27 -10.04 -6.51
C THR A 15 -0.06 -10.51 -7.33
N CYS A 16 0.24 -11.82 -7.33
CA CYS A 16 1.29 -12.39 -8.18
C CYS A 16 0.94 -12.33 -9.68
N GLY A 17 -0.33 -12.18 -10.05
CA GLY A 17 -0.72 -11.92 -11.44
C GLY A 17 -0.38 -10.49 -11.89
N LEU A 18 -0.32 -9.54 -10.95
CA LEU A 18 0.07 -8.16 -11.21
C LEU A 18 1.59 -7.97 -11.19
N LEU A 19 2.28 -8.71 -10.32
CA LEU A 19 3.73 -8.65 -10.11
C LEU A 19 4.36 -10.05 -10.20
N PRO A 20 4.30 -10.73 -11.36
CA PRO A 20 4.71 -12.13 -11.50
C PRO A 20 6.17 -12.37 -11.15
N ASP A 21 7.05 -11.42 -11.48
CA ASP A 21 8.48 -11.53 -11.23
C ASP A 21 8.81 -11.63 -9.73
N LEU A 22 7.97 -11.04 -8.85
CA LEU A 22 8.18 -11.08 -7.40
C LEU A 22 7.76 -12.42 -6.79
N CYS A 23 6.98 -13.22 -7.50
CA CYS A 23 6.48 -14.51 -7.03
C CYS A 23 7.13 -15.71 -7.73
N LEU A 24 8.19 -15.51 -8.53
CA LEU A 24 8.86 -16.58 -9.27
C LEU A 24 9.42 -17.68 -8.37
N GLU A 25 9.94 -17.31 -7.20
CA GLU A 25 10.54 -18.22 -6.22
C GLU A 25 9.58 -18.57 -5.07
N TRP A 26 8.36 -18.04 -5.08
CA TRP A 26 7.34 -18.31 -4.08
C TRP A 26 6.60 -19.61 -4.41
N ASP A 27 6.61 -20.58 -3.49
CA ASP A 27 5.89 -21.85 -3.65
C ASP A 27 4.58 -21.82 -2.86
N GLU A 28 3.47 -21.52 -3.56
CA GLU A 28 2.12 -21.42 -2.95
C GLU A 28 1.66 -22.70 -2.23
N LYS A 29 2.36 -23.83 -2.43
CA LYS A 29 2.05 -25.10 -1.76
C LYS A 29 2.60 -25.15 -0.33
N TYR A 30 3.69 -24.45 -0.06
CA TYR A 30 4.40 -24.52 1.23
C TYR A 30 4.47 -23.19 1.95
N ASP A 31 4.34 -22.07 1.23
CA ASP A 31 4.52 -20.72 1.76
C ASP A 31 3.21 -19.92 1.66
N GLU A 32 2.94 -19.08 2.66
CA GLU A 32 1.89 -18.07 2.57
C GLU A 32 2.41 -16.87 1.77
N LEU A 33 1.52 -16.11 1.11
CA LEU A 33 1.95 -14.97 0.30
C LEU A 33 2.46 -13.82 1.18
N GLU A 34 1.97 -13.72 2.41
CA GLU A 34 2.50 -12.80 3.43
C GLU A 34 3.95 -13.09 3.83
N ASP A 35 4.46 -14.30 3.57
CA ASP A 35 5.86 -14.67 3.79
C ASP A 35 6.77 -14.35 2.59
N ASN A 36 6.21 -13.88 1.47
CA ASN A 36 6.99 -13.57 0.27
C ASN A 36 7.83 -12.30 0.47
N GLN A 37 9.08 -12.48 0.89
CA GLN A 37 10.02 -11.40 1.15
C GLN A 37 10.24 -10.47 -0.04
N ASN A 38 10.22 -10.96 -1.28
CA ASN A 38 10.38 -10.10 -2.46
C ASN A 38 9.20 -9.13 -2.64
N LEU A 39 7.98 -9.59 -2.34
CA LEU A 39 6.78 -8.77 -2.39
C LEU A 39 6.77 -7.74 -1.25
N ILE A 40 7.17 -8.15 -0.04
CA ILE A 40 7.32 -7.25 1.12
C ILE A 40 8.36 -6.16 0.81
N ASP A 41 9.53 -6.56 0.33
CA ASP A 41 10.62 -5.64 -0.02
C ASP A 41 10.20 -4.68 -1.13
N TYR A 42 9.45 -5.15 -2.13
CA TYR A 42 8.89 -4.30 -3.17
C TYR A 42 7.97 -3.22 -2.57
N TRP A 43 7.06 -3.61 -1.68
CA TRP A 43 6.14 -2.68 -1.03
C TRP A 43 6.90 -1.63 -0.22
N ASP A 44 7.78 -2.07 0.69
CA ASP A 44 8.50 -1.18 1.60
C ASP A 44 9.43 -0.21 0.87
N ASN A 45 10.16 -0.70 -0.14
CA ASN A 45 11.05 0.15 -0.94
C ASN A 45 10.27 1.21 -1.72
N ASN A 46 9.11 0.87 -2.27
CA ASN A 46 8.32 1.85 -3.04
C ASN A 46 7.56 2.82 -2.12
N LEU A 47 7.04 2.36 -0.98
CA LEU A 47 6.45 3.24 0.02
C LEU A 47 7.49 4.25 0.54
N LYS A 48 8.73 3.82 0.78
CA LYS A 48 9.83 4.72 1.15
C LYS A 48 10.09 5.80 0.10
N LYS A 49 10.12 5.45 -1.19
CA LYS A 49 10.28 6.43 -2.29
C LYS A 49 9.14 7.46 -2.31
N VAL A 50 7.91 7.05 -2.00
CA VAL A 50 6.77 7.98 -1.88
C VAL A 50 7.01 8.93 -0.71
N LEU A 51 7.38 8.39 0.46
CA LEU A 51 7.61 9.15 1.69
C LEU A 51 8.79 10.14 1.58
N GLU A 52 9.80 9.83 0.75
CA GLU A 52 10.89 10.76 0.42
C GLU A 52 10.40 12.00 -0.35
N LYS A 53 9.28 11.89 -1.07
CA LYS A 53 8.69 12.99 -1.84
C LYS A 53 7.58 13.72 -1.09
N THR A 54 6.77 13.00 -0.32
CA THR A 54 5.60 13.57 0.35
C THR A 54 5.12 12.73 1.54
N ASN A 55 4.65 13.41 2.57
CA ASN A 55 3.97 12.80 3.72
C ASN A 55 2.44 12.97 3.66
N LYS A 56 1.91 13.57 2.58
CA LYS A 56 0.47 13.80 2.38
C LYS A 56 -0.21 12.56 1.79
N ILE A 57 -0.09 11.45 2.51
CA ILE A 57 -0.65 10.15 2.14
C ILE A 57 -1.45 9.56 3.30
N VAL A 58 -2.37 8.67 2.96
CA VAL A 58 -2.99 7.73 3.87
C VAL A 58 -2.38 6.37 3.58
N SER A 59 -1.70 5.78 4.54
CA SER A 59 -1.03 4.50 4.39
C SER A 59 -1.08 3.67 5.66
N GLY A 60 -1.19 2.35 5.49
CA GLY A 60 -1.36 1.41 6.59
C GLY A 60 -1.71 0.00 6.11
N ASN A 61 -1.93 -0.88 7.08
CA ASN A 61 -2.38 -2.25 6.87
C ASN A 61 -3.83 -2.40 7.35
N LEU A 62 -4.73 -2.77 6.44
CA LEU A 62 -6.14 -3.08 6.69
C LEU A 62 -6.33 -4.60 6.61
N GLY A 63 -6.01 -5.31 7.69
CA GLY A 63 -5.88 -6.77 7.65
C GLY A 63 -4.63 -7.16 6.86
N SER A 64 -4.77 -8.06 5.88
CA SER A 64 -3.71 -8.49 4.94
C SER A 64 -3.38 -7.45 3.86
N LYS A 65 -4.15 -6.35 3.79
CA LYS A 65 -4.03 -5.35 2.73
C LYS A 65 -3.16 -4.19 3.14
N ALA A 66 -2.02 -4.02 2.48
CA ALA A 66 -1.24 -2.80 2.60
C ALA A 66 -1.77 -1.76 1.61
N ILE A 67 -1.97 -0.54 2.09
CA ILE A 67 -2.56 0.56 1.33
C ILE A 67 -1.66 1.80 1.32
N VAL A 68 -1.67 2.53 0.22
CA VAL A 68 -1.09 3.87 0.10
C VAL A 68 -1.92 4.71 -0.87
N TYR A 69 -2.54 5.77 -0.38
CA TYR A 69 -3.49 6.59 -1.12
C TYR A 69 -3.33 8.06 -0.81
N SER A 70 -3.75 8.93 -1.74
CA SER A 70 -3.87 10.37 -1.48
C SER A 70 -4.98 11.02 -2.31
N ALA A 71 -5.45 12.18 -1.86
CA ALA A 71 -6.25 13.09 -2.68
C ALA A 71 -5.42 14.25 -3.26
N GLN A 72 -4.13 14.35 -2.91
CA GLN A 72 -3.26 15.42 -3.39
C GLN A 72 -2.51 14.98 -4.66
N GLU A 73 -2.60 15.79 -5.71
CA GLU A 73 -2.00 15.50 -7.03
C GLU A 73 -0.51 15.15 -6.95
N GLU A 74 0.30 15.95 -6.24
CA GLU A 74 1.74 15.70 -6.03
C GLU A 74 2.03 14.33 -5.39
N ALA A 75 1.18 13.91 -4.44
CA ALA A 75 1.32 12.62 -3.78
C ALA A 75 0.84 11.46 -4.67
N ILE A 76 -0.21 11.67 -5.46
CA ILE A 76 -0.71 10.70 -6.43
C ILE A 76 0.37 10.44 -7.50
N ASP A 77 1.04 11.49 -7.98
CA ASP A 77 2.14 11.37 -8.94
C ASP A 77 3.34 10.62 -8.33
N ALA A 78 3.68 10.92 -7.08
CA ALA A 78 4.74 10.19 -6.36
C ALA A 78 4.40 8.69 -6.21
N ILE A 79 3.15 8.35 -5.88
CA ILE A 79 2.68 6.96 -5.80
C ILE A 79 2.77 6.30 -7.17
N LYS A 80 2.28 6.95 -8.23
CA LYS A 80 2.29 6.43 -9.59
C LYS A 80 3.71 6.17 -10.11
N GLU A 81 4.66 7.04 -9.78
CA GLU A 81 6.06 6.86 -10.18
C GLU A 81 6.73 5.73 -9.40
N ALA A 82 6.47 5.62 -8.11
CA ALA A 82 7.04 4.58 -7.26
C ALA A 82 6.50 3.19 -7.64
N PHE A 83 5.20 3.06 -7.84
CA PHE A 83 4.51 1.81 -8.18
C PHE A 83 4.15 1.75 -9.67
N LYS A 84 5.10 2.10 -10.55
CA LYS A 84 4.88 2.22 -12.00
C LYS A 84 4.40 0.93 -12.67
N GLU A 85 4.62 -0.23 -12.04
CA GLU A 85 4.17 -1.52 -12.53
C GLU A 85 2.68 -1.77 -12.25
N LEU A 86 2.06 -0.99 -11.36
CA LEU A 86 0.68 -1.16 -10.92
C LEU A 86 -0.21 -0.01 -11.41
N GLU A 87 -1.46 -0.33 -11.70
CA GLU A 87 -2.47 0.69 -12.00
C GLU A 87 -3.01 1.33 -10.71
N LEU A 88 -3.19 2.65 -10.73
CA LEU A 88 -3.84 3.34 -9.63
C LEU A 88 -5.30 2.91 -9.53
N SER A 89 -5.69 2.60 -8.31
CA SER A 89 -7.07 2.32 -7.93
C SER A 89 -7.64 3.51 -7.15
N THR A 90 -8.96 3.51 -6.97
CA THR A 90 -9.66 4.52 -6.17
C THR A 90 -10.33 3.89 -4.97
N LEU A 91 -10.42 4.66 -3.89
CA LEU A 91 -11.06 4.25 -2.66
C LEU A 91 -11.69 5.46 -1.98
N ASP A 92 -12.88 5.30 -1.37
CA ASP A 92 -13.45 6.36 -0.54
C ASP A 92 -12.78 6.35 0.84
N TYR A 93 -12.23 7.48 1.27
CA TYR A 93 -11.66 7.64 2.60
C TYR A 93 -12.58 7.15 3.73
N THR A 94 -13.90 7.31 3.62
CA THR A 94 -14.84 6.84 4.65
C THR A 94 -14.96 5.32 4.73
N SER A 95 -14.48 4.60 3.70
CA SER A 95 -14.44 3.13 3.66
C SER A 95 -13.19 2.55 4.34
N ILE A 96 -12.20 3.40 4.66
CA ILE A 96 -11.03 2.98 5.44
C ILE A 96 -11.48 2.74 6.87
N ILE A 97 -11.52 1.47 7.27
CA ILE A 97 -11.79 1.09 8.66
C ILE A 97 -10.58 1.54 9.48
N LYS A 98 -10.72 2.66 10.18
CA LYS A 98 -9.72 3.14 11.13
C LYS A 98 -9.73 2.23 12.36
N CYS A 99 -8.74 1.35 12.47
CA CYS A 99 -8.41 0.68 13.72
C CYS A 99 -7.17 1.34 14.34
N ASP A 100 -7.06 1.31 15.67
CA ASP A 100 -6.04 2.04 16.46
C ASP A 100 -4.57 1.80 16.03
N ARG A 101 -4.29 0.74 15.26
CA ARG A 101 -2.95 0.38 14.79
C ARG A 101 -2.86 0.07 13.30
N CYS A 102 -3.94 0.32 12.55
CA CYS A 102 -3.99 -0.05 11.13
C CYS A 102 -3.27 0.97 10.25
N LEU A 103 -3.37 2.26 10.56
CA LEU A 103 -2.77 3.32 9.75
C LEU A 103 -1.44 3.76 10.35
N PHE A 104 -0.46 3.99 9.49
CA PHE A 104 0.85 4.56 9.84
C PHE A 104 0.96 6.04 9.46
N TYR A 105 0.21 6.44 8.43
CA TYR A 105 0.12 7.82 7.95
C TYR A 105 -1.35 8.12 7.62
N ASP A 106 -1.87 9.25 8.09
CA ASP A 106 -3.21 9.74 7.74
C ASP A 106 -3.23 11.28 7.77
N TYR A 107 -2.80 11.91 6.68
CA TYR A 107 -2.72 13.38 6.60
C TYR A 107 -4.08 14.10 6.62
N LEU A 108 -5.17 13.34 6.44
CA LEU A 108 -6.54 13.86 6.40
C LEU A 108 -7.18 13.93 7.78
N ASP A 109 -6.57 13.28 8.77
CA ASP A 109 -6.99 13.33 10.16
C ASP A 109 -6.02 14.20 10.94
N GLU A 110 -6.46 15.42 11.29
CA GLU A 110 -5.67 16.39 12.04
C GLU A 110 -5.28 15.90 13.45
N ASN A 111 -5.99 14.90 13.97
CA ASN A 111 -5.72 14.29 15.28
C ASN A 111 -5.02 12.94 15.15
N PHE A 112 -4.50 12.60 13.97
CA PHE A 112 -3.84 11.33 13.75
C PHE A 112 -2.61 11.16 14.66
N ILE A 113 -2.60 10.06 15.42
CA ILE A 113 -1.47 9.64 16.23
C ILE A 113 -0.93 8.35 15.60
N PRO A 114 0.28 8.36 15.02
CA PRO A 114 0.87 7.15 14.47
C PRO A 114 1.03 6.09 15.58
N PRO A 115 0.82 4.80 15.26
CA PRO A 115 1.10 3.73 16.20
C PRO A 115 2.59 3.75 16.59
N LYS A 116 2.85 3.51 17.88
CA LYS A 116 4.20 3.43 18.47
C LYS A 116 4.88 2.11 18.16
#